data_AF-A0AAP0HVQ4-F1
#
_entry.id   AF-A0AAP0HVQ4-F1
#
_cell.length_a   1.000
_cell.length_b   1.000
_cell.length_c   1.000
_cell.angle_alpha   90.00
_cell.angle_beta   90.00
_cell.angle_gamma   90.00
#
_symmetry.space_group_name_H-M   'P 1'
#
loop_
_entity.id
_entity.type
_entity.pdbx_description
1 polymer ?
#
loop_
_entity_poly.entity_id
_entity_poly.type
_entity_poly.pdbx_seq_one_letter_code
_entity_poly.pdbx_strand_id
1 'polypeptide(L)'
;MGPCHHSLEEIESLNKFKEEMVTKSFSTFKERLHNLQKTENDRVCFGRSGIHGWGLFARHEIQEGEMILEYRGEQVRRSVADLREKRYQKERKDCMQHL
;
A
#
# COMPACT_ATOMS: atom_id res chain seq x y z
N MET A 1 -16.77 12.50 14.34
CA MET A 1 -16.16 12.67 13.00
C MET A 1 -16.74 11.56 12.12
N GLY A 2 -17.74 11.88 11.30
CA GLY A 2 -18.44 10.89 10.48
C GLY A 2 -17.60 10.41 9.29
N PRO A 3 -18.10 9.42 8.52
CA PRO A 3 -17.42 8.94 7.32
C PRO A 3 -17.27 10.08 6.31
N CYS A 4 -16.06 10.25 5.77
CA CYS A 4 -15.82 11.12 4.62
C CYS A 4 -16.41 10.42 3.39
N HIS A 5 -17.59 10.86 2.95
CA HIS A 5 -18.22 10.37 1.73
C HIS A 5 -17.66 11.17 0.56
N HIS A 6 -16.67 10.61 -0.15
CA HIS A 6 -16.31 11.10 -1.47
C HIS A 6 -17.49 10.85 -2.42
N SER A 7 -17.82 11.85 -3.24
CA SER A 7 -18.87 11.72 -4.24
C SER A 7 -18.47 10.68 -5.30
N LEU A 8 -19.45 9.99 -5.87
CA LEU A 8 -19.20 9.03 -6.95
C LEU A 8 -18.51 9.69 -8.14
N GLU A 9 -18.82 10.95 -8.42
CA GLU A 9 -18.20 11.74 -9.48
C GLU A 9 -16.71 12.01 -9.24
N GLU A 10 -16.30 12.27 -7.99
CA GLU A 10 -14.88 12.41 -7.63
C GLU A 10 -14.12 11.08 -7.82
N ILE A 11 -14.75 9.96 -7.44
CA ILE A 11 -14.18 8.61 -7.62
C ILE A 11 -14.09 8.26 -9.11
N GLU A 12 -15.11 8.59 -9.90
CA GLU A 12 -15.15 8.35 -11.35
C GLU A 12 -14.16 9.24 -12.12
N SER A 13 -13.92 10.47 -11.67
CA SER A 13 -12.94 11.37 -12.29
C SER A 13 -11.50 10.86 -12.16
N LEU A 14 -11.17 10.22 -11.02
CA LEU A 14 -9.88 9.54 -10.80
C LEU A 14 -9.76 8.34 -11.75
N ASN A 15 -10.85 7.61 -11.95
CA ASN A 15 -10.91 6.54 -12.93
C ASN A 15 -10.76 7.02 -14.39
N LYS A 16 -10.93 8.30 -14.73
CA LYS A 16 -10.76 8.78 -16.12
C LYS A 16 -9.30 8.79 -16.60
N PHE A 17 -8.33 8.79 -15.67
CA PHE A 17 -6.93 8.48 -15.98
C PHE A 17 -6.70 6.99 -16.35
N LYS A 18 -7.71 6.12 -16.26
CA LYS A 18 -7.65 4.66 -16.57
C LYS A 18 -7.14 4.34 -17.96
N GLU A 19 -7.58 5.05 -19.00
CA GLU A 19 -7.40 4.56 -20.37
C GLU A 19 -5.93 4.57 -20.84
N GLU A 20 -5.10 5.46 -20.30
CA GLU A 20 -3.69 5.53 -20.70
C GLU A 20 -2.78 4.50 -19.98
N MET A 21 -3.20 3.98 -18.82
CA MET A 21 -2.37 3.03 -18.03
C MET A 21 -2.69 1.55 -18.27
N VAL A 22 -3.94 1.20 -18.59
CA VAL A 22 -4.43 -0.19 -18.70
C VAL A 22 -3.86 -0.94 -19.92
N THR A 23 -3.29 -0.25 -20.91
CA THR A 23 -2.82 -0.83 -22.18
C THR A 23 -1.34 -1.22 -22.20
N LYS A 24 -0.68 -1.42 -21.05
CA LYS A 24 0.68 -1.97 -21.01
C LYS A 24 0.68 -3.42 -20.54
N SER A 25 0.69 -4.33 -21.51
CA SER A 25 1.03 -5.73 -21.27
C SER A 25 2.50 -5.82 -20.83
N PHE A 26 2.74 -6.07 -19.55
CA PHE A 26 4.09 -6.34 -19.04
C PHE A 26 4.45 -7.81 -19.28
N SER A 27 5.63 -8.05 -19.83
CA SER A 27 6.10 -9.39 -20.19
C SER A 27 6.77 -10.13 -19.03
N THR A 28 7.28 -9.40 -18.04
CA THR A 28 8.02 -9.99 -16.89
C THR A 28 7.62 -9.42 -15.54
N PHE A 29 7.90 -10.17 -14.47
CA PHE A 29 7.73 -9.70 -13.09
C PHE A 29 8.56 -8.43 -12.81
N LYS A 30 9.78 -8.35 -13.34
CA LYS A 30 10.67 -7.19 -13.17
C LYS A 30 10.05 -5.92 -13.75
N GLU A 31 9.45 -6.01 -14.93
CA GLU A 31 8.75 -4.88 -15.55
C GLU A 31 7.53 -4.45 -14.75
N ARG A 32 6.73 -5.42 -14.30
CA ARG A 32 5.57 -5.17 -13.42
C ARG A 32 6.02 -4.45 -12.14
N LEU A 33 7.10 -4.91 -11.51
CA LEU A 33 7.60 -4.34 -10.25
C LEU A 33 8.08 -2.92 -10.47
N HIS A 34 8.91 -2.69 -11.49
CA HIS A 34 9.37 -1.35 -11.81
C HIS A 34 8.21 -0.37 -12.13
N ASN A 35 7.15 -0.83 -12.82
CA ASN A 35 5.96 -0.02 -13.03
C ASN A 35 5.19 0.26 -11.72
N LEU A 36 5.04 -0.75 -10.87
CA LEU A 36 4.40 -0.61 -9.57
C LEU A 36 5.13 0.45 -8.71
N GLN A 37 6.45 0.34 -8.58
CA GLN A 37 7.24 1.26 -7.76
C GLN A 37 7.12 2.72 -8.24
N LYS A 38 6.86 2.94 -9.53
CA LYS A 38 6.63 4.27 -10.11
C LYS A 38 5.24 4.83 -9.85
N THR A 39 4.24 3.97 -9.71
CA THR A 39 2.82 4.35 -9.70
C THR A 39 2.14 4.14 -8.34
N GLU A 40 2.84 3.53 -7.36
CA GLU A 40 2.25 3.14 -6.08
C GLU A 40 1.59 4.31 -5.33
N ASN A 41 2.22 5.49 -5.32
CA ASN A 41 1.70 6.68 -4.61
C ASN A 41 0.43 7.26 -5.24
N ASP A 42 0.19 6.99 -6.53
CA ASP A 42 -1.00 7.44 -7.24
C ASP A 42 -2.14 6.43 -7.10
N ARG A 43 -1.80 5.15 -6.89
CA ARG A 43 -2.75 4.03 -6.85
C ARG A 43 -3.30 3.75 -5.46
N VAL A 44 -2.53 4.01 -4.40
CA VAL A 44 -2.95 3.80 -3.02
C VAL A 44 -2.62 4.99 -2.12
N CYS A 45 -3.33 5.12 -1.00
CA CYS A 45 -3.02 6.11 0.03
C CYS A 45 -3.25 5.60 1.45
N PHE A 46 -2.62 6.28 2.40
CA PHE A 46 -2.84 6.06 3.83
C PHE A 46 -3.95 6.96 4.36
N GLY A 47 -4.81 6.40 5.20
CA GLY A 47 -5.92 7.12 5.84
C GLY A 47 -6.25 6.53 7.21
N ARG A 48 -7.05 7.24 8.01
CA ARG A 48 -7.58 6.67 9.26
C ARG A 48 -8.53 5.52 8.92
N SER A 49 -8.29 4.36 9.51
CA SER A 49 -9.12 3.16 9.28
C SER A 49 -10.16 3.00 10.37
N GLY A 50 -11.34 2.48 9.99
CA GLY A 50 -12.40 2.08 10.92
C GLY A 50 -12.10 0.78 11.68
N ILE A 51 -11.10 0.01 11.25
CA ILE A 51 -10.67 -1.23 11.92
C ILE A 51 -9.68 -0.89 13.03
N HIS A 52 -8.56 -0.24 12.69
CA HIS A 52 -7.56 0.18 13.66
C HIS A 52 -6.61 1.22 13.06
N GLY A 53 -6.24 2.25 13.84
CA GLY A 53 -5.16 3.17 13.50
C GLY A 53 -5.21 3.76 12.08
N TRP A 54 -4.17 3.48 11.31
CA TRP A 54 -4.04 3.82 9.89
C TRP A 54 -4.30 2.58 9.03
N GLY A 55 -4.95 2.78 7.88
CA GLY A 55 -5.15 1.76 6.85
C GLY A 55 -4.67 2.22 5.49
N LEU A 56 -4.57 1.26 4.56
CA LEU A 56 -4.26 1.49 3.16
C LEU A 56 -5.56 1.44 2.35
N PHE A 57 -5.77 2.43 1.49
CA PHE A 57 -6.96 2.58 0.66
C PHE A 57 -6.55 2.65 -0.81
N ALA A 58 -7.32 1.98 -1.67
CA ALA A 58 -7.16 2.11 -3.11
C ALA A 58 -7.74 3.46 -3.57
N ARG A 59 -7.00 4.18 -4.41
CA ARG A 59 -7.46 5.41 -5.09
C ARG A 59 -8.14 5.13 -6.42
N HIS A 60 -7.90 3.94 -6.97
CA HIS A 60 -8.40 3.47 -8.25
C HIS A 60 -8.80 2.00 -8.12
N GLU A 61 -9.64 1.55 -9.04
CA GLU A 61 -9.99 0.14 -9.13
C GLU A 61 -8.77 -0.71 -9.48
N ILE A 62 -8.46 -1.70 -8.66
CA ILE A 62 -7.35 -2.62 -8.85
C ILE A 62 -7.89 -3.88 -9.52
N GLN A 63 -7.36 -4.22 -10.68
CA GLN A 63 -7.83 -5.38 -11.45
C GLN A 63 -7.24 -6.68 -10.89
N GLU A 64 -7.92 -7.79 -11.16
CA GLU A 64 -7.44 -9.12 -10.77
C GLU A 64 -6.05 -9.39 -11.36
N GLY A 65 -5.15 -9.93 -10.54
CA GLY A 65 -3.77 -10.21 -10.94
C GLY A 65 -2.87 -8.97 -11.04
N GLU A 66 -3.39 -7.76 -10.82
CA GLU A 66 -2.58 -6.54 -10.76
C GLU A 66 -1.79 -6.47 -9.44
N MET A 67 -0.59 -5.90 -9.49
CA MET A 67 0.21 -5.72 -8.27
C MET A 67 -0.17 -4.42 -7.58
N ILE A 68 -0.21 -4.43 -6.24
CA ILE A 68 -0.73 -3.30 -5.43
C ILE A 68 0.39 -2.49 -4.79
N LEU A 69 1.28 -3.17 -4.07
CA LEU A 69 2.40 -2.57 -3.35
C LEU A 69 3.47 -3.64 -3.12
N GLU A 70 4.72 -3.19 -3.00
CA GLU A 70 5.80 -3.99 -2.46
C GLU A 70 5.86 -3.80 -0.94
N TYR A 71 5.90 -4.89 -0.18
CA TYR A 71 6.19 -4.81 1.25
C TYR A 71 7.69 -4.58 1.44
N ARG A 72 8.07 -3.30 1.60
CA ARG A 72 9.47 -2.89 1.81
C ARG A 72 9.81 -2.84 3.30
N GLY A 73 11.06 -3.13 3.61
CA GLY A 73 11.59 -3.07 4.97
C GLY A 73 12.97 -3.72 5.05
N GLU A 74 13.49 -3.84 6.26
CA GLU A 74 14.78 -4.49 6.49
C GLU A 74 14.63 -6.02 6.51
N GLN A 75 15.37 -6.71 5.64
CA GLN A 75 15.47 -8.17 5.72
C GLN A 75 16.43 -8.56 6.85
N VAL A 76 15.89 -9.14 7.92
CA VAL A 76 16.66 -9.53 9.10
C VAL A 76 16.63 -11.02 9.35
N ARG A 77 17.70 -11.54 9.95
CA ARG A 77 17.72 -12.92 10.46
C ARG A 77 16.81 -13.04 11.68
N ARG A 78 16.29 -14.25 11.93
CA ARG A 78 15.40 -14.53 13.06
C ARG A 78 15.94 -14.06 14.41
N SER A 79 17.21 -14.32 14.71
CA SER A 79 17.83 -13.90 15.97
C SER A 79 17.82 -12.37 16.17
N VAL A 80 17.89 -11.61 15.08
CA VAL A 80 17.79 -10.14 15.11
C VAL A 80 16.34 -9.70 15.30
N ALA A 81 15.38 -10.37 14.66
CA ALA A 81 13.96 -10.12 14.86
C ALA A 81 13.55 -10.36 16.33
N ASP A 82 13.96 -11.49 16.92
CA ASP A 82 13.67 -11.82 18.33
C ASP A 82 14.24 -10.77 19.30
N LEU A 83 15.43 -10.24 19.01
CA LEU A 83 16.05 -9.17 19.80
C LEU A 83 15.26 -7.86 19.69
N ARG A 84 14.81 -7.50 18.48
CA ARG A 84 14.00 -6.30 18.23
C ARG A 84 12.64 -6.39 18.92
N GLU A 85 11.97 -7.52 18.82
CA GLU A 85 10.68 -7.74 19.47
C GLU A 85 10.77 -7.56 20.99
N LYS A 86 11.75 -8.19 21.66
CA LYS A 86 11.95 -8.03 23.10
C LYS A 86 12.20 -6.57 23.50
N ARG A 87 12.93 -5.83 22.66
CA ARG A 87 13.17 -4.40 22.87
C ARG A 87 11.88 -3.59 22.70
N TYR A 88 11.12 -3.81 21.63
CA TYR A 88 9.86 -3.10 21.38
C TYR A 88 8.83 -3.36 22.48
N GLN A 89 8.73 -4.59 22.97
CA GLN A 89 7.88 -4.92 24.13
C GLN A 89 8.28 -4.13 25.38
N LYS A 90 9.59 -4.04 25.69
CA LYS A 90 10.10 -3.26 26.83
C LYS A 90 9.81 -1.76 26.67
N GLU A 91 9.91 -1.24 25.45
CA GLU A 91 9.61 0.15 25.10
C GLU A 91 8.10 0.42 24.93
N ARG A 92 7.23 -0.60 25.08
CA ARG A 92 5.78 -0.55 24.79
C ARG A 92 5.46 -0.03 23.39
N LYS A 93 6.29 -0.40 22.42
CA LYS A 93 6.12 -0.12 21.00
C LYS A 93 5.60 -1.35 20.27
N ASP A 94 4.75 -1.11 19.28
CA ASP A 94 4.31 -2.15 18.36
C ASP A 94 5.47 -2.53 17.42
N CYS A 95 5.58 -3.82 17.10
CA CYS A 95 6.70 -4.40 16.36
C CYS A 95 6.77 -3.91 14.91
N MET A 96 5.65 -3.41 14.37
CA MET A 96 5.54 -2.96 12.98
C MET A 96 5.62 -1.43 12.81
N GLN A 97 5.65 -0.65 13.91
CA GLN A 97 5.61 0.83 13.83
C GLN A 97 6.99 1.50 13.67
N HIS A 98 8.08 0.74 13.57
CA HIS A 98 9.46 1.26 13.54
C HIS A 98 10.31 0.69 12.39
N LEU A 99 9.69 0.17 11.34
CA LEU A 99 10.36 -0.14 10.08
C LEU A 99 10.43 1.10 9.19
#